data_AF-A0A8T3R695-F1
#
_entry.id   AF-A0A8T3R695-F1
#
_cell.length_a   1.000
_cell.length_b   1.000
_cell.length_c   1.000
_cell.angle_alpha   90.00
_cell.angle_beta   90.00
_cell.angle_gamma   90.00
#
_symmetry.space_group_name_H-M   'P 1'
#
loop_
_entity.id
_entity.type
_entity.pdbx_description
1 polymer ?
#
loop_
_entity_poly.entity_id
_entity_poly.type
_entity_poly.pdbx_seq_one_letter_code
_entity_poly.pdbx_strand_id
1 'polypeptide(L)' 'MATTAPTTRPVLGRSVRKNLSTAELYERAIGDDEGLIAADGPLVVRTGQHTGRSPRDKF' A
#
# COMPACT_ATOMS: atom_id res chain seq x y z
N MET A 1 -4.83 -31.40 2.22
CA MET A 1 -5.40 -30.89 3.49
C MET A 1 -5.84 -29.46 3.23
N ALA A 2 -7.16 -29.27 3.02
CA ALA A 2 -7.91 -28.02 2.82
C ALA A 2 -7.34 -26.94 1.86
N THR A 3 -7.61 -27.08 0.56
CA THR A 3 -7.69 -25.94 -0.37
C THR A 3 -9.10 -25.39 -0.29
N THR A 4 -9.30 -24.26 0.39
CA THR A 4 -10.57 -23.53 0.36
C THR A 4 -10.43 -22.37 -0.61
N ALA A 5 -11.10 -22.49 -1.77
CA ALA A 5 -11.27 -21.39 -2.71
C ALA A 5 -12.00 -20.22 -2.01
N PRO A 6 -11.56 -18.97 -2.17
CA PRO A 6 -12.28 -17.84 -1.58
C PRO A 6 -13.59 -17.64 -2.35
N THR A 7 -14.71 -17.91 -1.68
CA THR A 7 -16.05 -17.55 -2.11
C THR A 7 -16.17 -16.02 -2.16
N THR A 8 -16.04 -15.44 -3.35
CA THR A 8 -16.19 -14.01 -3.58
C THR A 8 -17.66 -13.61 -3.42
N ARG A 9 -18.04 -13.12 -2.22
CA ARG A 9 -19.29 -12.38 -2.03
C ARG A 9 -19.10 -10.95 -2.56
N PRO A 10 -20.07 -10.36 -3.29
CA PRO A 10 -19.95 -8.99 -3.75
C PRO A 10 -20.00 -8.05 -2.54
N VAL A 11 -18.88 -7.38 -2.26
CA VAL A 11 -18.79 -6.38 -1.20
C VAL A 11 -19.16 -5.02 -1.83
N LEU A 12 -20.32 -4.48 -1.46
CA LEU A 12 -20.69 -3.10 -1.78
C LEU A 12 -19.85 -2.16 -0.90
N GLY A 13 -18.65 -1.80 -1.36
CA GLY A 13 -17.74 -0.89 -0.65
C GLY A 13 -16.28 -1.06 -1.06
N ARG A 14 -15.41 -0.17 -0.57
CA ARG A 14 -13.96 -0.30 -0.74
C ARG A 14 -13.43 -1.43 0.16
N SER A 15 -12.52 -2.26 -0.36
CA SER A 15 -11.90 -3.33 0.41
C SER A 15 -10.99 -2.76 1.50
N VAL A 16 -11.18 -3.20 2.74
CA VAL A 16 -10.32 -2.85 3.88
C VAL A 16 -9.35 -3.98 4.15
N ARG A 17 -8.05 -3.69 4.11
CA ARG A 17 -6.96 -4.63 4.43
C ARG A 17 -6.30 -4.18 5.72
N LYS A 18 -5.98 -5.12 6.61
CA LYS A 18 -5.41 -4.82 7.94
C LYS A 18 -4.16 -5.66 8.16
N ASN A 19 -3.15 -5.07 8.80
CA ASN A 19 -1.91 -5.74 9.21
C ASN A 19 -1.22 -6.51 8.07
N LEU A 20 -1.21 -5.93 6.87
CA LEU A 20 -0.46 -6.49 5.75
C LEU A 20 1.02 -6.60 6.11
N SER A 21 1.64 -7.67 5.67
CA SER A 21 3.08 -7.84 5.75
C SER A 21 3.80 -6.79 4.89
N THR A 22 5.08 -6.56 5.18
CA THR A 22 5.90 -5.64 4.38
C THR A 22 5.95 -6.03 2.91
N ALA A 23 5.98 -7.33 2.58
CA ALA A 23 5.96 -7.81 1.21
C ALA A 23 4.66 -7.46 0.49
N GLU A 24 3.50 -7.69 1.12
CA GLU A 24 2.20 -7.34 0.55
C GLU A 24 2.05 -5.82 0.33
N LEU A 25 2.55 -5.00 1.26
CA LEU A 25 2.57 -3.54 1.10
C LEU A 25 3.45 -3.11 -0.07
N TYR A 26 4.61 -3.75 -0.21
CA TYR A 26 5.58 -3.44 -1.26
C TYR A 26 5.03 -3.75 -2.66
N GLU A 27 4.49 -4.96 -2.85
CA GLU A 27 3.83 -5.37 -4.08
C GLU A 27 2.68 -4.43 -4.43
N ARG A 28 1.90 -4.02 -3.42
CA ARG A 28 0.77 -3.14 -3.63
C ARG A 28 1.18 -1.73 -4.03
N ALA A 29 2.19 -1.15 -3.40
CA ALA A 29 2.69 0.19 -3.73
C ALA A 29 3.17 0.28 -5.19
N ILE A 30 3.79 -0.80 -5.70
CA ILE A 30 4.19 -0.89 -7.11
C ILE A 30 2.98 -1.11 -8.02
N GLY A 31 2.08 -2.02 -7.64
CA GLY A 31 0.87 -2.32 -8.43
C GLY A 31 -0.11 -1.15 -8.54
N ASP A 32 -0.06 -0.20 -7.61
CA ASP A 32 -0.86 1.03 -7.59
C ASP A 32 -0.15 2.25 -8.18
N ASP A 33 1.06 2.09 -8.73
CA ASP A 33 1.88 3.17 -9.29
C ASP A 33 2.23 4.29 -8.26
N GLU A 34 2.29 3.93 -6.98
CA GLU A 34 2.65 4.85 -5.89
C GLU A 34 4.18 4.96 -5.70
N GLY A 35 4.96 4.04 -6.27
CA GLY A 35 6.41 4.02 -6.16
C GLY A 35 7.11 3.04 -7.10
N LEU A 36 8.44 3.10 -7.10
CA LEU A 36 9.33 2.33 -7.96
C LEU A 36 10.40 1.59 -7.14
N ILE A 37 10.89 0.47 -7.66
CA ILE A 37 12.01 -0.27 -7.07
C ILE A 37 13.33 0.37 -7.52
N ALA A 38 14.17 0.79 -6.57
CA ALA A 38 15.56 1.19 -6.84
C ALA A 38 16.46 -0.04 -7.08
N ALA A 39 17.67 0.20 -7.63
CA ALA A 39 18.59 -0.86 -8.05
C ALA A 39 18.83 -1.96 -6.99
N ASP A 40 18.85 -1.62 -5.70
CA ASP A 40 19.13 -2.56 -4.60
C ASP A 40 17.89 -3.01 -3.82
N GLY A 41 16.68 -2.73 -4.31
CA GLY A 41 15.43 -3.11 -3.66
C GLY A 41 14.72 -2.07 -2.77
N PRO A 42 15.26 -0.89 -2.40
CA PRO A 42 14.47 0.14 -1.73
C PRO A 42 13.26 0.59 -2.56
N LEU A 43 12.15 0.89 -1.89
CA LEU A 43 10.99 1.52 -2.50
C LEU A 43 11.18 3.04 -2.55
N VAL A 44 11.16 3.60 -3.76
CA VAL A 44 11.25 5.04 -4.02
C VAL A 44 9.87 5.60 -4.27
N VAL A 45 9.49 6.64 -3.52
CA VAL A 45 8.18 7.30 -3.60
C VAL A 45 8.34 8.81 -3.76
N ARG A 46 7.32 9.47 -4.31
CA ARG A 46 7.25 10.94 -4.42
C ARG A 46 6.12 11.47 -3.55
N THR A 47 6.45 12.28 -2.54
CA THR A 47 5.46 12.85 -1.60
C THR A 47 4.74 14.11 -2.13
N GLY A 48 5.09 14.57 -3.33
CA GLY A 48 4.45 15.72 -3.98
C GLY A 48 4.80 17.05 -3.33
N GLN A 49 3.78 17.88 -3.07
CA GLN A 49 3.93 19.26 -2.58
C GLN A 49 4.49 19.34 -1.15
N HIS A 50 4.21 18.35 -0.31
CA HIS A 50 4.63 18.32 1.08
C HIS A 50 5.79 17.34 1.26
N THR A 51 7.00 17.87 1.19
CA THR A 51 8.25 17.09 1.35
C THR A 51 8.81 17.14 2.77
N GLY A 52 8.10 17.79 3.69
CA GLY A 52 8.52 17.98 5.08
C GLY A 52 7.32 18.08 6.02
N ARG A 53 7.59 18.40 7.28
CA ARG A 53 6.52 18.65 8.26
C ARG A 53 5.85 19.99 7.98
N SER A 54 4.55 20.08 8.25
CA SER A 54 3.80 21.34 8.31
C SER A 54 3.41 21.61 9.78
N PRO A 55 4.27 22.25 10.59
CA PRO A 55 4.04 22.36 12.04
C PRO A 55 2.76 23.12 12.42
N ARG A 56 2.32 24.04 11.56
CA ARG A 56 1.14 24.89 11.76
C ARG A 56 -0.19 24.15 11.54
N ASP A 57 -0.16 22.97 10.93
CA ASP A 57 -1.36 22.16 10.65
C ASP A 57 -1.61 21.11 11.76
N LYS A 58 -0.78 21.10 12.81
CA LYS A 58 -0.89 20.18 13.94
C LYS A 58 -1.66 20.84 15.08
N PHE A 59 -2.84 20.30 15.40
CA PHE A 59 -3.67 20.68 16.55
C PHE A 59 -3.86 19.48 17.49
#